data_AF-A0A9X2SQ24-F1
#
_entry.id   AF-A0A9X2SQ24-F1
#
_cell.length_a   1.000
_cell.length_b   1.000
_cell.length_c   1.000
_cell.angle_alpha   90.00
_cell.angle_beta   90.00
_cell.angle_gamma   90.00
#
_symmetry.space_group_name_H-M   'P 1'
#
loop_
_entity.id
_entity.type
_entity.pdbx_description
1 polymer ?
#
loop_
_entity_poly.entity_id
_entity_poly.type
_entity_poly.pdbx_seq_one_letter_code
_entity_poly.pdbx_strand_id
1 'polypeptide(L)'
;MTGQPLVVFISYARDPADPAHDEAVRRLWTFLRTCGIDARLDLGVADRRLDWTLWMGQQVREADYILVIASPAYRERAEGRSGPDRGRGVQWEARLIRDAFYAEQDAMHRFLPVVLPGQSTAGVPDFLAPASSTVYTVSDFTVEGAEPLLRVLTDQPEIVEPPLGVVPVLAPRPLPPAAPVPHQAPAPREKPASSGVRNVVNGTVTGTVIQAGSMGAVTIPGPLPAGPPARRKPEPRLSPNAREAFRLPLAGPADLTVRAIATLPWPPDDDLEITGRTRRRIEAALPRTELSVLTRSLDPGRQADEQWERASGPNVHQSGSQAWYEQPSSNPADGRMAVRAAVRVMLPGAVSSAITVSVEAQVSLPAPDLRITAEQIVELWTAEWDAATVVVPGAVVPDAEPAPLLGSPSIELQIKTNDEGRSLLDVVDLSVFGKSDGRPSPQGAVTVFDPIGLDRDNRRAWSAKALTRMARGWGFLDADESDLAEALR
;
A
#
# COMPACT_ATOMS: atom_id res chain seq x y z
N MET A 1 -8.33 -13.11 -38.87
CA MET A 1 -8.62 -12.00 -37.93
C MET A 1 -7.40 -11.11 -37.92
N THR A 2 -7.52 -9.85 -38.32
CA THR A 2 -6.42 -8.88 -38.21
C THR A 2 -6.30 -8.46 -36.75
N GLY A 3 -5.41 -9.12 -36.00
CA GLY A 3 -5.09 -8.70 -34.63
C GLY A 3 -4.55 -7.28 -34.63
N GLN A 4 -4.88 -6.49 -33.60
CA GLN A 4 -4.25 -5.19 -33.41
C GLN A 4 -2.76 -5.40 -33.16
N PRO A 5 -1.87 -4.54 -33.71
CA PRO A 5 -0.45 -4.64 -33.44
C PRO A 5 -0.17 -4.36 -31.96
N LEU A 6 0.72 -5.14 -31.36
CA LEU A 6 1.19 -4.95 -29.98
C LEU A 6 1.71 -3.53 -29.79
N VAL A 7 1.17 -2.81 -28.81
CA VAL A 7 1.54 -1.44 -28.48
C VAL A 7 2.61 -1.45 -27.40
N VAL A 8 3.75 -0.83 -27.69
CA VAL A 8 4.87 -0.73 -26.74
C VAL A 8 5.23 0.73 -26.53
N PHE A 9 5.18 1.21 -25.29
CA PHE A 9 5.62 2.56 -24.96
C PHE A 9 7.07 2.56 -24.48
N ILE A 10 7.91 3.41 -25.07
CA ILE A 10 9.33 3.55 -24.71
C ILE A 10 9.50 4.76 -23.80
N SER A 11 9.77 4.52 -22.52
CA SER A 11 10.12 5.55 -21.54
C SER A 11 11.64 5.61 -21.39
N TYR A 12 12.21 6.77 -21.70
CA TYR A 12 13.65 7.04 -21.56
C TYR A 12 13.87 8.46 -21.00
N ALA A 13 15.11 8.79 -20.66
CA ALA A 13 15.46 10.08 -20.09
C ALA A 13 16.47 10.78 -20.98
N ARG A 14 16.01 11.81 -21.70
CA ARG A 14 16.89 12.68 -22.50
C ARG A 14 17.99 13.27 -21.64
N ASP A 15 19.24 13.10 -22.06
CA ASP A 15 20.40 13.72 -21.44
C ASP A 15 21.24 14.47 -22.51
N PRO A 16 21.26 15.81 -22.49
CA PRO A 16 22.11 16.60 -23.38
C PRO A 16 23.61 16.30 -23.25
N ALA A 17 24.05 15.66 -22.16
CA ALA A 17 25.44 15.20 -21.97
C ALA A 17 25.72 13.82 -22.60
N ASP A 18 24.69 13.03 -22.95
CA ASP A 18 24.80 11.73 -23.62
C ASP A 18 23.86 11.65 -24.84
N PRO A 19 24.20 12.34 -25.95
CA PRO A 19 23.43 12.26 -27.20
C PRO A 19 23.50 10.87 -27.85
N ALA A 20 24.44 10.00 -27.44
CA ALA A 20 24.53 8.63 -27.94
C ALA A 20 23.41 7.75 -27.35
N HIS A 21 22.99 8.00 -26.11
CA HIS A 21 21.80 7.37 -25.51
C HIS A 21 20.52 7.71 -26.28
N ASP A 22 20.29 9.00 -26.58
CA ASP A 22 19.12 9.45 -27.36
C ASP A 22 19.06 8.77 -28.75
N GLU A 23 20.20 8.61 -29.42
CA GLU A 23 20.28 7.90 -30.71
C GLU A 23 20.11 6.38 -30.55
N ALA A 24 20.65 5.77 -29.50
CA ALA A 24 20.40 4.35 -29.19
C ALA A 24 18.91 4.05 -28.96
N VAL A 25 18.18 4.97 -28.31
CA VAL A 25 16.72 4.86 -28.14
C VAL A 25 15.97 5.01 -29.47
N ARG A 26 16.40 5.94 -30.36
CA ARG A 26 15.86 6.06 -31.73
C ARG A 26 16.09 4.79 -32.56
N ARG A 27 17.25 4.16 -32.43
CA ARG A 27 17.58 2.88 -33.08
C ARG A 27 16.71 1.75 -32.55
N LEU A 28 16.52 1.62 -31.23
CA LEU A 28 15.59 0.66 -30.63
C LEU A 28 14.16 0.85 -31.17
N TRP A 29 13.67 2.08 -31.13
CA TRP A 29 12.33 2.42 -31.59
C TRP A 29 12.10 2.03 -33.06
N THR A 30 13.04 2.39 -33.93
CA THR A 30 12.97 2.05 -35.36
C THR A 30 13.00 0.54 -35.57
N PHE A 31 13.88 -0.17 -34.87
CA PHE A 31 14.03 -1.63 -34.92
C PHE A 31 12.75 -2.37 -34.45
N LEU A 32 12.17 -2.00 -33.31
CA LEU A 32 10.93 -2.64 -32.84
C LEU A 32 9.79 -2.47 -33.86
N ARG A 33 9.73 -1.32 -34.57
CA ARG A 33 8.75 -1.12 -35.64
C ARG A 33 9.03 -1.97 -36.88
N THR A 34 10.29 -2.30 -37.22
CA THR A 34 10.58 -3.28 -38.29
C THR A 34 10.22 -4.71 -37.89
N CYS A 35 10.18 -5.02 -36.59
CA CYS A 35 9.63 -6.27 -36.04
C CYS A 35 8.09 -6.32 -35.96
N GLY A 36 7.37 -5.30 -36.45
CA GLY A 36 5.90 -5.28 -36.49
C GLY A 36 5.21 -4.82 -35.20
N ILE A 37 5.97 -4.31 -34.22
CA ILE A 37 5.47 -3.78 -32.96
C ILE A 37 5.11 -2.29 -33.14
N ASP A 38 3.96 -1.83 -32.63
CA ASP A 38 3.64 -0.39 -32.56
C ASP A 38 4.41 0.26 -31.40
N ALA A 39 5.73 0.40 -31.59
CA ALA A 39 6.57 1.10 -30.63
C ALA A 39 6.30 2.61 -30.71
N ARG A 40 5.92 3.20 -29.57
CA ARG A 40 5.58 4.62 -29.39
C ARG A 40 6.66 5.34 -28.58
N LEU A 41 7.01 6.53 -29.05
CA LEU A 41 8.09 7.37 -28.50
C LEU A 41 7.66 8.85 -28.59
N ASP A 42 8.05 9.68 -27.62
CA ASP A 42 7.68 11.11 -27.53
C ASP A 42 8.09 11.92 -28.78
N LEU A 43 9.19 11.53 -29.42
CA LEU A 43 9.67 12.08 -30.70
C LEU A 43 8.63 12.04 -31.83
N GLY A 44 7.71 11.07 -31.83
CA GLY A 44 6.65 10.97 -32.85
C GLY A 44 5.57 12.07 -32.76
N VAL A 45 5.54 12.81 -31.65
CA VAL A 45 4.55 13.88 -31.39
C VAL A 45 5.19 15.21 -30.97
N ALA A 46 6.52 15.31 -30.94
CA ALA A 46 7.27 16.47 -30.42
C ALA A 46 6.90 17.83 -31.05
N ASP A 47 6.51 17.85 -32.32
CA ASP A 47 6.12 19.08 -33.03
C ASP A 47 4.67 19.53 -32.72
N ARG A 48 3.94 18.81 -31.85
CA ARG A 48 2.55 19.13 -31.48
C ARG A 48 2.49 19.78 -30.10
N ARG A 49 1.68 20.83 -29.97
CA ARG A 49 1.33 21.40 -28.66
C ARG A 49 0.40 20.45 -27.91
N LEU A 50 0.97 19.62 -27.04
CA LEU A 50 0.26 18.67 -26.20
C LEU A 50 0.41 19.00 -24.72
N ASP A 51 -0.56 18.57 -23.92
CA ASP A 51 -0.35 18.35 -22.49
C ASP A 51 0.43 17.04 -22.34
N TRP A 52 1.72 17.16 -22.03
CA TRP A 52 2.63 16.04 -21.89
C TRP A 52 2.23 15.09 -20.74
N THR A 53 1.61 15.61 -19.68
CA THR A 53 1.14 14.80 -18.54
C THR A 53 -0.04 13.93 -18.97
N LEU A 54 -1.02 14.49 -19.68
CA LEU A 54 -2.16 13.74 -20.21
C LEU A 54 -1.74 12.74 -21.29
N TRP A 55 -0.85 13.13 -22.21
CA TRP A 55 -0.36 12.24 -23.26
C TRP A 55 0.46 11.06 -22.68
N MET A 56 1.36 11.33 -21.75
CA MET A 56 2.16 10.31 -21.07
C MET A 56 1.26 9.34 -20.29
N GLY A 57 0.31 9.86 -19.52
CA GLY A 57 -0.68 9.04 -18.81
C GLY A 57 -1.56 8.21 -19.76
N GLN A 58 -1.83 8.69 -20.98
CA GLN A 58 -2.50 7.90 -22.01
C GLN A 58 -1.61 6.78 -22.55
N GLN A 59 -0.34 7.03 -22.87
CA GLN A 59 0.58 5.98 -23.35
C GLN A 59 0.77 4.88 -22.31
N VAL A 60 0.88 5.24 -21.03
CA VAL A 60 1.00 4.28 -19.92
C VAL A 60 -0.23 3.38 -19.74
N ARG A 61 -1.44 3.87 -20.08
CA ARG A 61 -2.69 3.09 -20.02
C ARG A 61 -2.98 2.26 -21.27
N GLU A 62 -2.50 2.70 -22.44
CA GLU A 62 -2.79 2.06 -23.73
C GLU A 62 -1.73 1.04 -24.20
N ALA A 63 -0.54 1.05 -23.60
CA ALA A 63 0.53 0.15 -24.01
C ALA A 63 0.42 -1.22 -23.33
N ASP A 64 0.54 -2.28 -24.13
CA ASP A 64 0.65 -3.66 -23.66
C ASP A 64 1.94 -3.87 -22.86
N TYR A 65 3.02 -3.18 -23.24
CA TYR A 65 4.29 -3.13 -22.49
C TYR A 65 4.89 -1.73 -22.43
N ILE A 66 5.57 -1.44 -21.32
CA ILE A 66 6.28 -0.19 -21.05
C ILE A 66 7.76 -0.53 -20.89
N LEU A 67 8.59 -0.12 -21.86
CA LEU A 67 10.04 -0.27 -21.77
C LEU A 67 10.63 0.89 -20.97
N VAL A 68 11.32 0.57 -19.87
CA VAL A 68 12.04 1.53 -19.04
C VAL A 68 13.51 1.45 -19.41
N ILE A 69 13.99 2.40 -20.21
CA ILE A 69 15.35 2.38 -20.73
C ILE A 69 16.32 2.88 -19.64
N ALA A 70 17.23 2.00 -19.24
CA ALA A 70 18.22 2.27 -18.21
C ALA A 70 19.20 3.38 -18.63
N SER A 71 19.35 4.40 -17.78
CA SER A 71 20.46 5.36 -17.83
C SER A 71 20.65 6.02 -16.46
N PRO A 72 21.85 6.56 -16.14
CA PRO A 72 22.07 7.29 -14.89
C PRO A 72 21.08 8.43 -14.69
N ALA A 73 20.79 9.18 -15.76
CA ALA A 73 19.82 10.27 -15.75
C ALA A 73 18.37 9.79 -15.53
N TYR A 74 17.98 8.62 -16.06
CA TYR A 74 16.66 8.04 -15.80
C TYR A 74 16.51 7.70 -14.31
N ARG A 75 17.51 7.00 -13.76
CA ARG A 75 17.51 6.58 -12.35
C ARG A 75 17.46 7.77 -11.39
N GLU A 76 18.26 8.81 -11.63
CA GLU A 76 18.28 10.03 -10.82
C GLU A 76 16.89 10.70 -10.75
N ARG A 77 16.21 10.83 -11.91
CA ARG A 77 14.90 11.46 -12.03
C ARG A 77 13.77 10.63 -11.42
N ALA A 78 13.78 9.32 -11.65
CA ALA A 78 12.81 8.37 -11.11
C ALA A 78 12.81 8.32 -9.58
N GLU A 79 14.01 8.34 -8.99
CA GLU A 79 14.21 8.27 -7.54
C GLU A 79 14.21 9.65 -6.86
N GLY A 80 14.01 10.74 -7.62
CA GLY A 80 13.91 12.10 -7.07
C GLY A 80 15.23 12.69 -6.56
N ARG A 81 16.38 12.11 -6.94
CA ARG A 81 17.71 12.53 -6.47
C ARG A 81 18.28 13.77 -7.18
N SER A 82 17.54 14.35 -8.13
CA SER A 82 17.93 15.58 -8.83
C SER A 82 17.78 16.82 -7.94
N GLY A 83 18.88 17.55 -7.73
CA GLY A 83 18.91 18.77 -6.92
C GLY A 83 18.01 19.90 -7.46
N PRO A 84 17.61 20.86 -6.59
CA PRO A 84 16.56 21.84 -6.87
C PRO A 84 16.83 22.79 -8.05
N ASP A 85 18.09 22.93 -8.47
CA ASP A 85 18.50 23.86 -9.54
C ASP A 85 18.37 23.30 -10.97
N ARG A 86 18.19 21.98 -11.15
CA ARG A 86 18.09 21.37 -12.48
C ARG A 86 16.66 21.30 -13.05
N GLY A 87 16.09 22.48 -13.29
CA GLY A 87 14.98 22.66 -14.24
C GLY A 87 13.62 22.08 -13.81
N ARG A 88 12.79 22.94 -13.18
CA ARG A 88 11.41 22.66 -12.73
C ARG A 88 10.39 22.23 -13.82
N GLY A 89 10.82 22.00 -15.06
CA GLY A 89 9.93 21.74 -16.21
C GLY A 89 10.09 20.39 -16.93
N VAL A 90 11.14 19.58 -16.65
CA VAL A 90 11.47 18.39 -17.47
C VAL A 90 11.87 17.18 -16.60
N GLN A 91 11.04 16.83 -15.61
CA GLN A 91 11.30 15.70 -14.69
C GLN A 91 10.07 14.84 -14.34
N TRP A 92 8.90 15.08 -14.94
CA TRP A 92 7.64 14.42 -14.53
C TRP A 92 7.50 12.98 -15.02
N GLU A 93 8.07 12.64 -16.18
CA GLU A 93 7.77 11.40 -16.90
C GLU A 93 8.21 10.14 -16.13
N ALA A 94 9.45 10.12 -15.62
CA ALA A 94 9.96 9.02 -14.82
C ALA A 94 9.22 8.84 -13.47
N ARG A 95 8.61 9.91 -12.94
CA ARG A 95 7.76 9.85 -11.75
C ARG A 95 6.40 9.25 -12.09
N LEU A 96 5.77 9.66 -13.20
CA LEU A 96 4.52 9.06 -13.68
C LEU A 96 4.64 7.54 -13.92
N ILE A 97 5.77 7.08 -14.47
CA ILE A 97 6.02 5.64 -14.69
C ILE A 97 6.15 4.89 -13.36
N ARG A 98 6.88 5.44 -12.40
CA ARG A 98 7.01 4.90 -11.04
C ARG A 98 5.65 4.85 -10.33
N ASP A 99 4.89 5.93 -10.39
CA ASP A 99 3.63 6.06 -9.69
C ASP A 99 2.57 5.12 -10.32
N ALA A 100 2.58 4.93 -11.65
CA ALA A 100 1.77 3.92 -12.34
C ALA A 100 2.17 2.48 -12.01
N PHE A 101 3.48 2.18 -11.95
CA PHE A 101 3.98 0.87 -11.52
C PHE A 101 3.52 0.49 -10.10
N TYR A 102 3.46 1.47 -9.18
CA TYR A 102 2.95 1.24 -7.82
C TYR A 102 1.42 1.18 -7.72
N ALA A 103 0.69 1.76 -8.69
CA ALA A 103 -0.77 1.70 -8.76
C ALA A 103 -1.26 0.36 -9.35
N GLU A 104 -0.54 -0.22 -10.31
CA GLU A 104 -0.99 -1.39 -11.08
C GLU A 104 -0.21 -2.66 -10.72
N GLN A 105 -0.31 -3.11 -9.46
CA GLN A 105 0.50 -4.21 -8.92
C GLN A 105 0.27 -5.56 -9.63
N ASP A 106 -0.94 -5.83 -10.13
CA ASP A 106 -1.21 -7.03 -10.93
C ASP A 106 -0.63 -6.96 -12.36
N ALA A 107 -0.29 -5.75 -12.84
CA ALA A 107 0.26 -5.49 -14.16
C ALA A 107 1.78 -5.18 -14.15
N MET A 108 2.49 -5.38 -13.02
CA MET A 108 3.94 -5.12 -12.91
C MET A 108 4.76 -5.81 -14.02
N HIS A 109 4.30 -6.97 -14.49
CA HIS A 109 4.89 -7.73 -15.59
C HIS A 109 4.98 -6.97 -16.92
N ARG A 110 4.22 -5.88 -17.11
CA ARG A 110 4.28 -5.05 -18.31
C ARG A 110 5.41 -4.00 -18.30
N PHE A 111 6.00 -3.72 -17.14
CA PHE A 111 7.07 -2.73 -16.98
C PHE A 111 8.43 -3.42 -17.12
N LEU A 112 9.02 -3.34 -18.30
CA LEU A 112 10.24 -4.08 -18.65
C LEU A 112 11.47 -3.16 -18.51
N PRO A 113 12.37 -3.37 -17.54
CA PRO A 113 13.66 -2.67 -17.51
C PRO A 113 14.54 -3.15 -18.66
N VAL A 114 15.00 -2.23 -19.50
CA VAL A 114 15.81 -2.51 -20.70
C VAL A 114 17.17 -1.84 -20.61
N VAL A 115 18.25 -2.58 -20.83
CA VAL A 115 19.63 -2.07 -20.90
C VAL A 115 20.09 -2.09 -22.35
N LEU A 116 20.46 -0.92 -22.88
CA LEU A 116 20.96 -0.75 -24.26
C LEU A 116 22.48 -0.89 -24.34
N PRO A 117 23.06 -1.05 -25.55
CA PRO A 117 24.52 -1.13 -25.72
C PRO A 117 25.21 0.10 -25.12
N GLY A 118 26.21 -0.14 -24.26
CA GLY A 118 26.94 0.92 -23.54
C GLY A 118 26.29 1.41 -22.24
N GLN A 119 25.07 0.99 -21.91
CA GLN A 119 24.42 1.27 -20.62
C GLN A 119 24.63 0.12 -19.63
N SER A 120 24.14 0.29 -18.39
CA SER A 120 24.30 -0.68 -17.30
C SER A 120 23.01 -0.83 -16.49
N THR A 121 22.84 -1.99 -15.85
CA THR A 121 21.76 -2.25 -14.88
C THR A 121 21.75 -1.26 -13.72
N ALA A 122 22.89 -0.62 -13.42
CA ALA A 122 22.98 0.46 -12.44
C ALA A 122 22.16 1.72 -12.81
N GLY A 123 21.75 1.87 -14.08
CA GLY A 123 20.83 2.90 -14.56
C GLY A 123 19.35 2.52 -14.50
N VAL A 124 18.99 1.34 -13.99
CA VAL A 124 17.61 0.93 -13.74
C VAL A 124 17.13 1.49 -12.39
N PRO A 125 15.94 2.10 -12.29
CA PRO A 125 15.36 2.55 -11.02
C PRO A 125 15.18 1.45 -9.98
N ASP A 126 15.46 1.75 -8.71
CA ASP A 126 15.37 0.79 -7.62
C ASP A 126 13.94 0.20 -7.42
N PHE A 127 12.89 0.91 -7.84
CA PHE A 127 11.51 0.40 -7.76
C PHE A 127 11.25 -0.80 -8.67
N LEU A 128 12.02 -0.99 -9.74
CA LEU A 128 11.96 -2.17 -10.60
C LEU A 128 12.75 -3.36 -10.03
N ALA A 129 13.39 -3.18 -8.86
CA ALA A 129 14.17 -4.19 -8.14
C ALA A 129 15.21 -4.95 -9.00
N PRO A 130 16.10 -4.25 -9.74
CA PRO A 130 16.99 -4.86 -10.75
C PRO A 130 18.00 -5.90 -10.24
N ALA A 131 18.13 -6.07 -8.92
CA ALA A 131 18.93 -7.13 -8.30
C ALA A 131 18.17 -8.46 -8.10
N SER A 132 16.83 -8.45 -8.28
CA SER A 132 15.93 -9.57 -8.01
C SER A 132 14.84 -9.77 -9.08
N SER A 133 14.83 -8.96 -10.14
CA SER A 133 13.89 -9.03 -11.27
C SER A 133 14.64 -9.23 -12.59
N THR A 134 13.92 -9.67 -13.62
CA THR A 134 14.48 -9.83 -14.98
C THR A 134 14.76 -8.47 -15.60
N VAL A 135 15.99 -8.26 -16.08
CA VAL A 135 16.39 -7.08 -16.87
C VAL A 135 16.75 -7.53 -18.29
N TYR A 136 16.19 -6.85 -19.29
CA TYR A 136 16.32 -7.21 -20.69
C TYR A 136 17.48 -6.44 -21.33
N THR A 137 18.62 -7.12 -21.51
CA THR A 137 19.79 -6.54 -22.19
C THR A 137 19.64 -6.68 -23.70
N VAL A 138 19.72 -5.56 -24.42
CA VAL A 138 19.84 -5.51 -25.88
C VAL A 138 21.31 -5.30 -26.22
N SER A 139 21.93 -6.26 -26.90
CA SER A 139 23.36 -6.22 -27.26
C SER A 139 23.62 -5.58 -28.62
N ASP A 140 22.68 -5.70 -29.56
CA ASP A 140 22.59 -4.92 -30.80
C ASP A 140 21.11 -4.85 -31.24
N PHE A 141 20.79 -3.95 -32.16
CA PHE A 141 19.45 -3.74 -32.70
C PHE A 141 19.17 -4.70 -33.87
N THR A 142 19.36 -6.00 -33.60
CA THR A 142 19.01 -7.12 -34.49
C THR A 142 18.10 -8.10 -33.75
N VAL A 143 17.52 -9.07 -34.46
CA VAL A 143 16.63 -10.08 -33.85
C VAL A 143 17.37 -10.90 -32.81
N GLU A 144 18.62 -11.26 -33.09
CA GLU A 144 19.51 -12.00 -32.18
C GLU A 144 19.97 -11.11 -31.01
N GLY A 145 20.34 -9.85 -31.29
CA GLY A 145 20.80 -8.90 -30.28
C GLY A 145 19.73 -8.45 -29.29
N ALA A 146 18.45 -8.58 -29.65
CA ALA A 146 17.29 -8.24 -28.84
C ALA A 146 16.38 -9.45 -28.52
N GLU A 147 16.83 -10.68 -28.77
CA GLU A 147 15.97 -11.90 -28.70
C GLU A 147 15.20 -12.01 -27.37
N PRO A 148 15.80 -11.84 -26.16
CA PRO A 148 15.07 -11.97 -24.91
C PRO A 148 13.94 -10.94 -24.75
N LEU A 149 14.11 -9.74 -25.30
CA LEU A 149 13.11 -8.68 -25.30
C LEU A 149 11.99 -8.98 -26.31
N LEU A 150 12.34 -9.45 -27.52
CA LEU A 150 11.35 -9.83 -28.53
C LEU A 150 10.49 -11.01 -28.06
N ARG A 151 11.08 -11.98 -27.37
CA ARG A 151 10.37 -13.15 -26.82
C ARG A 151 9.29 -12.77 -25.81
N VAL A 152 9.56 -11.87 -24.86
CA VAL A 152 8.54 -11.40 -23.91
C VAL A 152 7.47 -10.54 -24.61
N LEU A 153 7.88 -9.63 -25.49
CA LEU A 153 6.93 -8.74 -26.18
C LEU A 153 5.96 -9.52 -27.08
N THR A 154 6.41 -10.61 -27.72
CA THR A 154 5.62 -11.38 -28.69
C THR A 154 5.04 -12.69 -28.16
N ASP A 155 5.13 -12.95 -26.84
CA ASP A 155 4.68 -14.19 -26.19
C ASP A 155 5.27 -15.47 -26.83
N GLN A 156 6.59 -15.45 -27.07
CA GLN A 156 7.34 -16.54 -27.69
C GLN A 156 8.43 -17.08 -26.72
N PRO A 157 8.05 -17.79 -25.64
CA PRO A 157 9.01 -18.31 -24.66
C PRO A 157 10.07 -19.22 -25.31
N GLU A 158 11.30 -19.14 -24.82
CA GLU A 158 12.42 -19.98 -25.27
C GLU A 158 12.20 -21.46 -24.92
N ILE A 159 11.65 -21.71 -23.73
CA ILE A 159 11.34 -23.03 -23.22
C ILE A 159 9.83 -23.10 -23.00
N VAL A 160 9.16 -23.94 -23.79
CA VAL A 160 7.75 -24.31 -23.57
C VAL A 160 7.72 -25.45 -22.57
N GLU A 161 6.89 -25.35 -21.53
CA GLU A 161 6.73 -26.45 -20.56
C GLU A 161 6.23 -27.72 -21.27
N PRO A 162 6.90 -28.88 -21.08
CA PRO A 162 6.42 -30.13 -21.65
C PRO A 162 5.08 -30.51 -20.99
N PRO A 163 4.12 -31.10 -21.74
CA PRO A 163 2.84 -31.51 -21.18
C PRO A 163 3.03 -32.53 -20.05
N LEU A 164 2.21 -32.41 -19.00
CA LEU A 164 2.27 -33.31 -17.85
C LEU A 164 2.10 -34.77 -18.29
N GLY A 165 3.03 -35.62 -17.83
CA GLY A 165 2.95 -37.07 -18.03
C GLY A 165 1.81 -37.70 -17.23
N VAL A 166 1.42 -38.92 -17.62
CA VAL A 166 0.44 -39.72 -16.86
C VAL A 166 1.03 -40.08 -15.50
N VAL A 167 0.24 -39.90 -14.43
CA VAL A 167 0.63 -40.27 -13.06
C VAL A 167 0.94 -41.77 -12.98
N PRO A 168 2.15 -42.19 -12.55
CA PRO A 168 2.49 -43.60 -12.46
C PRO A 168 1.63 -44.34 -11.42
N VAL A 169 1.03 -45.46 -11.81
CA VAL A 169 0.33 -46.36 -10.88
C VAL A 169 1.37 -47.20 -10.14
N LEU A 170 1.74 -46.76 -8.93
CA LEU A 170 2.64 -47.51 -8.05
C LEU A 170 1.83 -48.52 -7.24
N ALA A 171 2.09 -49.81 -7.45
CA ALA A 171 1.42 -50.87 -6.69
C ALA A 171 1.77 -50.77 -5.19
N PRO A 172 0.79 -50.79 -4.27
CA PRO A 172 1.07 -50.78 -2.84
C PRO A 172 1.83 -52.06 -2.46
N ARG A 173 2.93 -51.90 -1.72
CA ARG A 173 3.69 -53.04 -1.16
C ARG A 173 2.78 -53.79 -0.17
N PRO A 174 2.52 -55.10 -0.37
CA PRO A 174 1.75 -55.87 0.60
C PRO A 174 2.47 -55.88 1.95
N LEU A 175 1.82 -55.36 2.98
CA LEU A 175 2.21 -55.60 4.37
C LEU A 175 1.43 -56.81 4.89
N PRO A 176 2.05 -57.72 5.67
CA PRO A 176 1.32 -58.78 6.33
C PRO A 176 0.26 -58.16 7.28
N PRO A 177 -0.92 -58.81 7.45
CA PRO A 177 -1.98 -58.27 8.29
C PRO A 177 -1.49 -58.11 9.73
N ALA A 178 -1.58 -56.88 10.25
CA ALA A 178 -1.24 -56.60 11.64
C ALA A 178 -2.21 -57.34 12.58
N ALA A 179 -1.66 -58.04 13.58
CA ALA A 179 -2.47 -58.66 14.61
C ALA A 179 -3.26 -57.61 15.41
N PRO A 180 -4.50 -57.88 15.84
CA PRO A 180 -5.29 -56.92 16.59
C PRO A 180 -4.71 -56.70 17.99
N VAL A 181 -4.29 -55.47 18.28
CA VAL A 181 -3.77 -55.05 19.60
C VAL A 181 -4.87 -54.28 20.35
N PRO A 182 -5.18 -54.61 21.63
CA PRO A 182 -6.17 -53.88 22.42
C PRO A 182 -5.77 -52.42 22.72
N HIS A 183 -6.77 -51.56 22.91
CA HIS A 183 -6.58 -50.11 23.03
C HIS A 183 -6.49 -49.65 24.49
N GLN A 184 -5.37 -49.04 24.90
CA GLN A 184 -5.24 -48.18 26.09
C GLN A 184 -4.27 -47.01 25.80
N ALA A 185 -4.34 -45.94 26.60
CA ALA A 185 -3.73 -44.62 26.36
C ALA A 185 -2.56 -44.30 27.34
N PRO A 186 -1.93 -43.09 27.32
CA PRO A 186 -0.96 -42.66 26.30
C PRO A 186 0.38 -42.08 26.85
N ALA A 187 1.31 -41.72 25.93
CA ALA A 187 2.54 -40.91 26.09
C ALA A 187 3.84 -41.63 26.58
N PRO A 188 5.08 -41.10 26.32
CA PRO A 188 5.44 -39.81 25.68
C PRO A 188 6.48 -39.85 24.50
N ARG A 189 6.41 -38.77 23.69
CA ARG A 189 7.41 -38.07 22.80
C ARG A 189 8.76 -38.70 22.43
N GLU A 190 9.14 -38.51 21.14
CA GLU A 190 10.29 -37.66 20.74
C GLU A 190 10.21 -37.15 19.26
N LYS A 191 11.00 -36.11 18.92
CA LYS A 191 11.20 -35.48 17.58
C LYS A 191 12.55 -36.00 17.00
N PRO A 192 12.90 -35.88 15.69
CA PRO A 192 12.50 -34.89 14.68
C PRO A 192 11.85 -35.57 13.43
N ALA A 193 11.81 -35.08 12.17
CA ALA A 193 12.43 -33.94 11.49
C ALA A 193 11.55 -33.36 10.34
N SER A 194 12.14 -32.52 9.46
CA SER A 194 11.44 -31.68 8.48
C SER A 194 11.33 -32.29 7.06
N SER A 195 10.10 -32.41 6.56
CA SER A 195 9.75 -32.19 5.14
C SER A 195 8.28 -31.74 5.05
N GLY A 196 7.89 -31.08 3.96
CA GLY A 196 6.59 -30.39 3.85
C GLY A 196 5.38 -31.33 4.04
N VAL A 197 4.47 -30.97 4.95
CA VAL A 197 3.28 -31.77 5.27
C VAL A 197 2.19 -31.55 4.23
N ARG A 198 1.91 -32.58 3.40
CA ARG A 198 0.73 -32.62 2.52
C ARG A 198 -0.35 -33.51 3.15
N ASN A 199 -1.28 -32.89 3.87
CA ASN A 199 -2.45 -33.58 4.40
C ASN A 199 -3.52 -33.70 3.31
N VAL A 200 -3.94 -34.93 2.99
CA VAL A 200 -5.06 -35.22 2.07
C VAL A 200 -6.06 -36.09 2.80
N VAL A 201 -7.30 -35.61 2.92
CA VAL A 201 -8.41 -36.35 3.54
C VAL A 201 -9.32 -36.86 2.43
N ASN A 202 -9.31 -38.17 2.18
CA ASN A 202 -10.16 -38.82 1.18
C ASN A 202 -11.32 -39.53 1.88
N GLY A 203 -12.54 -39.04 1.71
CA GLY A 203 -13.76 -39.64 2.27
C GLY A 203 -14.82 -38.59 2.63
N THR A 204 -15.99 -39.05 3.09
CA THR A 204 -17.05 -38.17 3.58
C THR A 204 -16.68 -37.60 4.96
N VAL A 205 -16.27 -36.34 5.01
CA VAL A 205 -15.92 -35.66 6.26
C VAL A 205 -17.18 -35.08 6.91
N THR A 206 -17.64 -35.69 7.99
CA THR A 206 -18.81 -35.24 8.78
C THR A 206 -18.44 -34.32 9.95
N GLY A 207 -17.35 -33.55 9.82
CA GLY A 207 -16.82 -32.69 10.89
C GLY A 207 -15.92 -31.56 10.38
N THR A 208 -15.36 -30.78 11.30
CA THR A 208 -14.55 -29.58 10.99
C THR A 208 -13.11 -29.94 10.63
N VAL A 209 -12.60 -29.40 9.52
CA VAL A 209 -11.18 -29.46 9.14
C VAL A 209 -10.51 -28.15 9.53
N ILE A 210 -9.38 -28.22 10.25
CA ILE A 210 -8.59 -27.05 10.66
C ILE A 210 -7.18 -27.19 10.07
N GLN A 211 -6.72 -26.19 9.33
CA GLN A 211 -5.35 -26.07 8.84
C GLN A 211 -4.68 -24.85 9.49
N ALA A 212 -3.50 -25.05 10.07
CA ALA A 212 -2.69 -23.98 10.66
C ALA A 212 -1.34 -23.90 9.92
N GLY A 213 -1.09 -22.79 9.24
CA GLY A 213 0.11 -22.53 8.45
C GLY A 213 -0.01 -21.23 7.66
N SER A 214 1.11 -20.60 7.33
CA SER A 214 1.14 -19.23 6.75
C SER A 214 0.97 -19.16 5.23
N MET A 215 1.00 -20.29 4.51
CA MET A 215 0.83 -20.31 3.06
C MET A 215 0.33 -21.67 2.56
N GLY A 216 -0.72 -21.68 1.75
CA GLY A 216 -1.28 -22.89 1.12
C GLY A 216 -2.75 -22.73 0.73
N ALA A 217 -3.09 -23.02 -0.53
CA ALA A 217 -4.46 -23.01 -1.02
C ALA A 217 -5.16 -24.36 -0.74
N VAL A 218 -6.44 -24.30 -0.35
CA VAL A 218 -7.28 -25.49 -0.15
C VAL A 218 -8.31 -25.55 -1.28
N THR A 219 -8.15 -26.51 -2.18
CA THR A 219 -9.12 -26.77 -3.25
C THR A 219 -10.07 -27.88 -2.81
N ILE A 220 -11.37 -27.58 -2.67
CA ILE A 220 -12.41 -28.57 -2.38
C ILE A 220 -13.21 -28.82 -3.67
N PRO A 221 -12.90 -29.87 -4.45
CA PRO A 221 -13.68 -30.21 -5.65
C PRO A 221 -15.03 -30.83 -5.27
N GLY A 222 -16.10 -30.08 -5.43
CA GLY A 222 -17.48 -30.52 -5.24
C GLY A 222 -18.46 -29.34 -5.30
N PRO A 223 -19.77 -29.57 -5.49
CA PRO A 223 -20.75 -28.52 -5.23
C PRO A 223 -20.61 -28.06 -3.77
N LEU A 224 -20.71 -26.74 -3.54
CA LEU A 224 -20.73 -26.18 -2.18
C LEU A 224 -21.72 -26.99 -1.34
N PRO A 225 -21.30 -27.61 -0.22
CA PRO A 225 -22.21 -28.41 0.58
C PRO A 225 -23.35 -27.50 1.04
N ALA A 226 -24.59 -28.00 0.97
CA ALA A 226 -25.78 -27.35 1.50
C ALA A 226 -25.80 -27.39 3.05
N GLY A 227 -24.69 -26.99 3.67
CA GLY A 227 -24.66 -26.58 5.06
C GLY A 227 -25.34 -25.22 5.23
N PRO A 228 -25.53 -24.75 6.47
CA PRO A 228 -25.95 -23.37 6.71
C PRO A 228 -24.98 -22.42 5.99
N PRO A 229 -25.49 -21.34 5.35
CA PRO A 229 -24.65 -20.43 4.57
C PRO A 229 -23.48 -19.93 5.40
N ALA A 230 -22.30 -19.84 4.79
CA ALA A 230 -21.06 -19.49 5.47
C ALA A 230 -21.20 -18.12 6.16
N ARG A 231 -21.44 -18.13 7.48
CA ARG A 231 -21.60 -16.90 8.26
C ARG A 231 -20.23 -16.34 8.55
N ARG A 232 -19.90 -15.22 7.89
CA ARG A 232 -18.78 -14.36 8.23
C ARG A 232 -18.89 -13.98 9.71
N LYS A 233 -17.95 -14.44 10.54
CA LYS A 233 -17.77 -13.93 11.91
C LYS A 233 -16.70 -12.83 11.84
N PRO A 234 -17.08 -11.54 11.97
CA PRO A 234 -16.10 -10.48 12.10
C PRO A 234 -15.43 -10.62 13.49
N GLU A 235 -14.21 -11.15 13.49
CA GLU A 235 -13.36 -11.25 14.66
C GLU A 235 -12.14 -10.36 14.40
N PRO A 236 -11.91 -9.29 15.19
CA PRO A 236 -10.82 -8.37 14.91
C PRO A 236 -9.44 -9.06 14.90
N ARG A 237 -8.61 -8.74 13.91
CA ARG A 237 -7.30 -9.40 13.69
C ARG A 237 -6.23 -8.39 13.32
N LEU A 238 -5.10 -8.44 14.03
CA LEU A 238 -3.94 -7.59 13.76
C LEU A 238 -3.00 -8.21 12.72
N SER A 239 -2.50 -7.38 11.81
CA SER A 239 -1.47 -7.72 10.84
C SER A 239 -0.35 -6.69 10.85
N PRO A 240 0.94 -7.10 10.87
CA PRO A 240 2.07 -6.18 10.71
C PRO A 240 2.23 -5.69 9.27
N ASN A 241 1.51 -6.29 8.31
CA ASN A 241 1.53 -5.83 6.93
C ASN A 241 0.60 -4.62 6.81
N ALA A 242 1.18 -3.48 6.44
CA ALA A 242 0.42 -2.40 5.84
C ALA A 242 -0.02 -2.79 4.42
N ARG A 243 -1.22 -2.38 4.03
CA ARG A 243 -1.71 -2.51 2.66
C ARG A 243 -1.47 -1.24 1.85
N GLU A 244 -1.52 -0.07 2.49
CA GLU A 244 -1.59 1.23 1.82
C GLU A 244 -0.59 2.28 2.36
N ALA A 245 0.04 2.03 3.53
CA ALA A 245 0.88 2.92 4.37
C ALA A 245 1.16 4.37 3.95
N PHE A 246 1.75 4.59 2.77
CA PHE A 246 2.20 5.92 2.35
C PHE A 246 1.67 6.36 0.98
N ARG A 247 0.64 5.69 0.45
CA ARG A 247 -0.01 6.03 -0.83
C ARG A 247 -0.78 7.35 -0.79
N LEU A 248 -1.34 7.73 0.37
CA LEU A 248 -2.01 9.02 0.54
C LEU A 248 -1.01 10.13 0.91
N PRO A 249 -0.99 11.26 0.18
CA PRO A 249 -0.13 12.39 0.52
C PRO A 249 -0.44 12.90 1.93
N LEU A 250 0.58 13.39 2.63
CA LEU A 250 0.42 14.03 3.93
C LEU A 250 -0.24 15.41 3.75
N ALA A 251 -1.05 15.85 4.72
CA ALA A 251 -1.71 17.16 4.64
C ALA A 251 -0.74 18.36 4.64
N GLY A 252 0.50 18.17 5.09
CA GLY A 252 1.55 19.19 4.98
C GLY A 252 2.76 18.87 5.86
N PRO A 253 3.68 19.85 6.05
CA PRO A 253 4.83 19.69 6.92
C PRO A 253 4.45 19.71 8.40
N ALA A 254 5.02 18.80 9.18
CA ALA A 254 4.95 18.67 10.64
C ALA A 254 6.11 17.76 11.10
N ASP A 255 6.43 17.68 12.39
CA ASP A 255 7.51 16.79 12.86
C ASP A 255 7.10 15.32 12.83
N LEU A 256 5.86 15.04 13.25
CA LEU A 256 5.26 13.72 13.30
C LEU A 256 3.86 13.75 12.67
N THR A 257 3.52 12.70 11.93
CA THR A 257 2.15 12.38 11.53
C THR A 257 1.72 11.08 12.21
N VAL A 258 0.60 11.12 12.90
CA VAL A 258 -0.19 9.97 13.35
C VAL A 258 -1.42 9.91 12.42
N ARG A 259 -1.83 8.71 12.01
CA ARG A 259 -2.94 8.55 11.05
C ARG A 259 -3.66 7.21 11.21
N ALA A 260 -4.98 7.22 11.06
CA ALA A 260 -5.82 6.03 10.87
C ALA A 260 -6.50 6.08 9.50
N ILE A 261 -6.37 5.01 8.71
CA ILE A 261 -7.03 4.85 7.40
C ILE A 261 -8.03 3.71 7.45
N ALA A 262 -9.31 4.01 7.42
CA ALA A 262 -10.38 3.01 7.29
C ALA A 262 -10.67 2.71 5.82
N THR A 263 -10.74 1.42 5.49
CA THR A 263 -11.24 0.90 4.20
C THR A 263 -12.54 0.16 4.47
N LEU A 264 -13.65 0.68 3.93
CA LEU A 264 -15.01 0.25 4.20
C LEU A 264 -15.64 -0.28 2.91
N PRO A 265 -15.62 -1.61 2.67
CA PRO A 265 -16.21 -2.23 1.48
C PRO A 265 -17.73 -2.35 1.63
N TRP A 266 -18.43 -1.23 1.78
CA TRP A 266 -19.89 -1.20 1.63
C TRP A 266 -20.28 -1.47 0.17
N PRO A 267 -21.49 -2.00 -0.07
CA PRO A 267 -22.02 -2.07 -1.42
C PRO A 267 -22.06 -0.65 -2.02
N PRO A 268 -21.59 -0.45 -3.26
CA PRO A 268 -21.79 0.82 -3.95
C PRO A 268 -23.29 1.00 -4.16
N ASP A 269 -23.82 2.12 -3.66
CA ASP A 269 -25.04 2.71 -4.18
C ASP A 269 -24.64 3.51 -5.42
N ASP A 270 -25.32 3.29 -6.56
CA ASP A 270 -24.99 3.94 -7.83
C ASP A 270 -25.12 5.47 -7.74
N ASP A 271 -25.91 5.98 -6.80
CA ASP A 271 -26.12 7.40 -6.51
C ASP A 271 -25.20 7.96 -5.38
N LEU A 272 -24.20 7.20 -4.91
CA LEU A 272 -23.34 7.65 -3.80
C LEU A 272 -22.39 8.79 -4.22
N GLU A 273 -22.78 10.03 -3.94
CA GLU A 273 -22.00 11.23 -4.22
C GLU A 273 -21.79 12.14 -2.98
N ILE A 274 -20.61 12.77 -2.89
CA ILE A 274 -20.31 13.85 -1.95
C ILE A 274 -20.93 15.19 -2.41
N THR A 275 -22.27 15.20 -2.45
CA THR A 275 -23.10 16.37 -2.74
C THR A 275 -22.88 17.51 -1.73
N GLY A 276 -23.39 18.70 -2.04
CA GLY A 276 -23.43 19.82 -1.09
C GLY A 276 -24.18 19.52 0.23
N ARG A 277 -25.13 18.56 0.22
CA ARG A 277 -25.80 18.08 1.44
C ARG A 277 -24.87 17.19 2.26
N THR A 278 -24.17 16.26 1.60
CA THR A 278 -23.16 15.37 2.21
C THR A 278 -22.05 16.19 2.88
N ARG A 279 -21.53 17.23 2.19
CA ARG A 279 -20.50 18.14 2.74
C ARG A 279 -20.95 18.84 4.02
N ARG A 280 -22.16 19.41 4.06
CA ARG A 280 -22.72 20.02 5.28
C ARG A 280 -22.87 19.05 6.45
N ARG A 281 -23.14 17.76 6.18
CA ARG A 281 -23.20 16.73 7.23
C ARG A 281 -21.81 16.45 7.79
N ILE A 282 -20.79 16.33 6.94
CA ILE A 282 -19.40 16.15 7.37
C ILE A 282 -18.94 17.37 8.19
N GLU A 283 -19.17 18.59 7.68
CA GLU A 283 -18.86 19.86 8.36
C GLU A 283 -19.54 19.98 9.74
N ALA A 284 -20.78 19.53 9.89
CA ALA A 284 -21.48 19.52 11.18
C ALA A 284 -21.03 18.40 12.13
N ALA A 285 -20.41 17.33 11.61
CA ALA A 285 -19.96 16.18 12.37
C ALA A 285 -18.51 16.32 12.87
N LEU A 286 -17.61 16.87 12.05
CA LEU A 286 -16.18 16.99 12.36
C LEU A 286 -15.89 17.67 13.71
N PRO A 287 -16.49 18.82 14.08
CA PRO A 287 -16.25 19.47 15.38
C PRO A 287 -16.69 18.65 16.61
N ARG A 288 -17.48 17.59 16.40
CA ARG A 288 -18.02 16.71 17.46
C ARG A 288 -17.20 15.43 17.66
N THR A 289 -16.16 15.22 16.83
CA THR A 289 -15.25 14.07 16.96
C THR A 289 -14.45 14.15 18.27
N GLU A 290 -14.12 13.00 18.87
CA GLU A 290 -13.14 12.94 19.97
C GLU A 290 -11.80 13.59 19.57
N LEU A 291 -11.42 13.47 18.29
CA LEU A 291 -10.20 14.05 17.75
C LEU A 291 -10.19 15.58 17.91
N SER A 292 -11.33 16.25 17.69
CA SER A 292 -11.47 17.70 17.90
C SER A 292 -11.46 18.11 19.38
N VAL A 293 -11.60 17.18 20.32
CA VAL A 293 -11.36 17.41 21.75
C VAL A 293 -9.88 17.21 22.05
N LEU A 294 -9.28 16.11 21.57
CA LEU A 294 -7.87 15.80 21.79
C LEU A 294 -6.93 16.85 21.19
N THR A 295 -7.15 17.33 19.95
CA THR A 295 -6.26 18.35 19.36
C THR A 295 -6.25 19.64 20.18
N ARG A 296 -7.37 20.02 20.81
CA ARG A 296 -7.43 21.19 21.73
C ARG A 296 -6.78 20.93 23.10
N SER A 297 -6.76 19.70 23.59
CA SER A 297 -6.00 19.37 24.81
C SER A 297 -4.48 19.30 24.58
N LEU A 298 -4.08 18.91 23.36
CA LEU A 298 -2.68 18.76 22.96
C LEU A 298 -2.06 20.06 22.42
N ASP A 299 -2.89 20.95 21.87
CA ASP A 299 -2.54 22.32 21.49
C ASP A 299 -3.40 23.33 22.30
N PRO A 300 -2.94 23.75 23.50
CA PRO A 300 -3.62 24.77 24.30
C PRO A 300 -3.54 26.18 23.72
N GLY A 301 -2.84 26.38 22.59
CA GLY A 301 -2.80 27.64 21.84
C GLY A 301 -3.93 27.78 20.83
N ARG A 302 -4.50 26.66 20.36
CA ARG A 302 -5.62 26.59 19.41
C ARG A 302 -6.82 27.39 19.90
N GLN A 303 -7.27 28.37 19.11
CA GLN A 303 -8.43 29.18 19.45
C GLN A 303 -9.74 28.37 19.36
N ALA A 304 -10.75 28.75 20.14
CA ALA A 304 -12.06 28.08 20.14
C ALA A 304 -12.80 28.22 18.80
N ASP A 305 -12.52 29.28 18.04
CA ASP A 305 -13.12 29.57 16.74
C ASP A 305 -12.35 28.98 15.55
N GLU A 306 -11.21 28.31 15.77
CA GLU A 306 -10.49 27.56 14.72
C GLU A 306 -11.23 26.28 14.36
N GLN A 307 -12.21 26.42 13.48
CA GLN A 307 -13.07 25.33 13.01
C GLN A 307 -12.41 24.54 11.87
N TRP A 308 -13.04 23.42 11.52
CA TRP A 308 -12.67 22.62 10.36
C TRP A 308 -13.01 23.36 9.06
N GLU A 309 -12.02 23.55 8.20
CA GLU A 309 -12.18 24.16 6.88
C GLU A 309 -12.11 23.10 5.77
N ARG A 310 -12.61 23.44 4.58
CA ARG A 310 -12.34 22.63 3.38
C ARG A 310 -10.91 22.92 2.94
N ALA A 311 -10.10 21.88 2.87
CA ALA A 311 -8.73 22.02 2.38
C ALA A 311 -8.72 22.61 0.96
N SER A 312 -7.69 23.40 0.67
CA SER A 312 -7.51 24.05 -0.62
C SER A 312 -6.02 24.16 -0.98
N GLY A 313 -5.70 24.11 -2.27
CA GLY A 313 -4.31 24.17 -2.74
C GLY A 313 -4.05 23.31 -3.97
N PRO A 314 -2.84 23.36 -4.55
CA PRO A 314 -2.52 22.71 -5.82
C PRO A 314 -2.58 21.18 -5.80
N ASN A 315 -2.48 20.56 -4.62
CA ASN A 315 -2.52 19.11 -4.43
C ASN A 315 -3.80 18.62 -3.73
N VAL A 316 -4.82 19.49 -3.61
CA VAL A 316 -6.09 19.16 -2.93
C VAL A 316 -7.17 18.87 -3.96
N HIS A 317 -7.72 17.65 -3.91
CA HIS A 317 -8.83 17.24 -4.76
C HIS A 317 -10.17 17.32 -4.00
N GLN A 318 -11.12 18.06 -4.57
CA GLN A 318 -12.51 18.18 -4.10
C GLN A 318 -13.42 17.87 -5.29
N SER A 319 -14.24 16.82 -5.21
CA SER A 319 -15.12 16.37 -6.29
C SER A 319 -16.42 15.74 -5.75
N GLY A 320 -17.25 15.16 -6.62
CA GLY A 320 -18.35 14.28 -6.22
C GLY A 320 -17.88 12.98 -5.55
N SER A 321 -16.62 12.56 -5.75
CA SER A 321 -16.05 11.34 -5.17
C SER A 321 -14.98 11.57 -4.09
N GLN A 322 -14.52 12.81 -3.91
CA GLN A 322 -13.45 13.14 -2.97
C GLN A 322 -13.74 14.41 -2.16
N ALA A 323 -13.46 14.35 -0.86
CA ALA A 323 -13.50 15.51 0.02
C ALA A 323 -12.34 15.51 1.00
N TRP A 324 -11.78 16.70 1.25
CA TRP A 324 -10.71 16.91 2.23
C TRP A 324 -11.07 18.10 3.12
N TYR A 325 -11.00 17.88 4.43
CA TYR A 325 -11.16 18.89 5.47
C TYR A 325 -9.91 18.94 6.34
N GLU A 326 -9.56 20.11 6.84
CA GLU A 326 -8.41 20.29 7.72
C GLU A 326 -8.68 21.36 8.77
N GLN A 327 -8.04 21.23 9.92
CA GLN A 327 -7.97 22.30 10.90
C GLN A 327 -6.90 23.32 10.45
N PRO A 328 -7.13 24.63 10.61
CA PRO A 328 -6.15 25.64 10.28
C PRO A 328 -4.86 25.41 11.08
N SER A 329 -3.73 25.78 10.46
CA SER A 329 -2.41 25.59 11.04
C SER A 329 -2.15 26.64 12.10
N SER A 330 -2.09 26.21 13.37
CA SER A 330 -1.41 26.96 14.41
C SER A 330 0.09 27.01 14.13
N ASN A 331 0.74 28.12 14.43
CA ASN A 331 2.19 28.25 14.43
C ASN A 331 2.67 27.98 15.87
N PRO A 332 3.71 27.15 16.14
CA PRO A 332 4.25 26.90 17.49
C PRO A 332 4.99 28.11 18.11
N ALA A 333 4.51 29.33 17.87
CA ALA A 333 5.18 30.61 18.15
C ALA A 333 5.46 30.88 19.64
N ASP A 334 4.71 30.23 20.55
CA ASP A 334 4.79 30.45 22.00
C ASP A 334 5.55 29.35 22.76
N GLY A 335 6.37 28.54 22.06
CA GLY A 335 7.09 27.44 22.71
C GLY A 335 6.19 26.24 23.07
N ARG A 336 5.09 26.04 22.33
CA ARG A 336 4.07 25.01 22.59
C ARG A 336 3.94 24.02 21.44
N MET A 337 3.52 22.79 21.76
CA MET A 337 3.11 21.80 20.77
C MET A 337 1.91 22.31 19.99
N ALA A 338 2.01 22.28 18.65
CA ALA A 338 0.93 22.62 17.75
C ALA A 338 0.39 21.34 17.12
N VAL A 339 -0.94 21.18 17.09
CA VAL A 339 -1.60 20.02 16.51
C VAL A 339 -2.70 20.46 15.54
N ARG A 340 -2.64 19.93 14.32
CA ARG A 340 -3.72 20.05 13.33
C ARG A 340 -4.19 18.67 12.91
N ALA A 341 -5.50 18.50 12.77
CA ALA A 341 -6.09 17.30 12.19
C ALA A 341 -6.54 17.53 10.74
N ALA A 342 -6.48 16.48 9.92
CA ALA A 342 -7.04 16.45 8.57
C ALA A 342 -7.88 15.18 8.36
N VAL A 343 -8.93 15.30 7.54
CA VAL A 343 -9.82 14.21 7.14
C VAL A 343 -9.93 14.19 5.63
N ARG A 344 -9.70 13.03 5.03
CA ARG A 344 -9.98 12.77 3.61
C ARG A 344 -11.00 11.65 3.46
N VAL A 345 -11.96 11.86 2.57
CA VAL A 345 -12.95 10.88 2.14
C VAL A 345 -12.75 10.62 0.66
N MET A 346 -12.67 9.35 0.29
CA MET A 346 -12.64 8.87 -1.09
C MET A 346 -13.76 7.83 -1.24
N LEU A 347 -14.70 8.09 -2.13
CA LEU A 347 -15.74 7.13 -2.51
C LEU A 347 -15.19 6.08 -3.48
N PRO A 348 -15.89 4.95 -3.67
CA PRO A 348 -15.60 3.99 -4.72
C PRO A 348 -15.44 4.64 -6.10
N GLY A 349 -14.59 4.04 -6.92
CA GLY A 349 -14.28 4.51 -8.27
C GLY A 349 -13.30 3.57 -8.97
N ALA A 350 -12.67 4.03 -10.05
CA ALA A 350 -11.83 3.20 -10.92
C ALA A 350 -10.63 2.50 -10.22
N VAL A 351 -10.23 2.95 -9.03
CA VAL A 351 -9.05 2.45 -8.28
C VAL A 351 -9.40 1.73 -6.97
N SER A 352 -10.65 1.78 -6.50
CA SER A 352 -11.10 1.16 -5.25
C SER A 352 -12.61 0.93 -5.29
N SER A 353 -13.06 -0.26 -4.91
CA SER A 353 -14.49 -0.57 -4.72
C SER A 353 -15.00 -0.25 -3.30
N ALA A 354 -14.16 0.30 -2.43
CA ALA A 354 -14.48 0.63 -1.04
C ALA A 354 -14.44 2.14 -0.77
N ILE A 355 -15.25 2.62 0.18
CA ILE A 355 -15.06 3.96 0.75
C ILE A 355 -13.76 3.92 1.58
N THR A 356 -12.85 4.84 1.30
CA THR A 356 -11.65 5.05 2.10
C THR A 356 -11.78 6.36 2.88
N VAL A 357 -11.60 6.30 4.20
CA VAL A 357 -11.56 7.47 5.07
C VAL A 357 -10.21 7.52 5.79
N SER A 358 -9.43 8.55 5.51
CA SER A 358 -8.16 8.81 6.18
C SER A 358 -8.34 9.95 7.17
N VAL A 359 -7.96 9.74 8.42
CA VAL A 359 -7.96 10.75 9.47
C VAL A 359 -6.55 10.83 10.04
N GLU A 360 -5.95 12.01 10.06
CA GLU A 360 -4.56 12.19 10.49
C GLU A 360 -4.38 13.40 11.40
N ALA A 361 -3.65 13.21 12.50
CA ALA A 361 -3.14 14.25 13.37
C ALA A 361 -1.66 14.52 13.06
N GLN A 362 -1.36 15.79 12.79
CA GLN A 362 -0.01 16.26 12.50
C GLN A 362 0.47 17.15 13.65
N VAL A 363 1.62 16.78 14.20
CA VAL A 363 2.21 17.34 15.41
C VAL A 363 3.49 18.07 15.04
N SER A 364 3.54 19.35 15.42
CA SER A 364 4.74 20.19 15.31
C SER A 364 5.22 20.54 16.72
N LEU A 365 6.49 20.31 16.99
CA LEU A 365 7.11 20.45 18.30
C LEU A 365 7.92 21.75 18.35
N PRO A 366 7.80 22.54 19.42
CA PRO A 366 8.43 23.87 19.53
C PRO A 366 9.92 23.81 19.87
N ALA A 367 10.37 22.69 20.43
CA ALA A 367 11.70 22.51 20.98
C ALA A 367 12.14 21.03 20.83
N PRO A 368 13.45 20.73 20.70
CA PRO A 368 13.93 19.36 20.50
C PRO A 368 13.63 18.40 21.66
N ASP A 369 13.48 18.93 22.88
CA ASP A 369 13.28 18.13 24.10
C ASP A 369 11.82 17.74 24.36
N LEU A 370 10.85 18.42 23.71
CA LEU A 370 9.44 18.08 23.82
C LEU A 370 9.11 16.91 22.89
N ARG A 371 8.39 15.90 23.40
CA ARG A 371 7.98 14.71 22.64
C ARG A 371 6.52 14.38 22.94
N ILE A 372 5.84 13.77 21.98
CA ILE A 372 4.52 13.16 22.20
C ILE A 372 4.71 11.80 22.88
N THR A 373 3.91 11.47 23.89
CA THR A 373 4.03 10.17 24.58
C THR A 373 3.36 9.03 23.83
N ALA A 374 3.73 7.80 24.15
CA ALA A 374 3.10 6.59 23.63
C ALA A 374 1.57 6.57 23.89
N GLU A 375 1.12 7.02 25.06
CA GLU A 375 -0.29 7.11 25.45
C GLU A 375 -1.03 8.15 24.59
N GLN A 376 -0.41 9.30 24.30
CA GLN A 376 -1.00 10.31 23.44
C GLN A 376 -1.16 9.81 22.00
N ILE A 377 -0.24 8.98 21.49
CA ILE A 377 -0.41 8.28 20.20
C ILE A 377 -1.59 7.31 20.24
N VAL A 378 -1.75 6.55 21.33
CA VAL A 378 -2.89 5.62 21.50
C VAL A 378 -4.22 6.36 21.55
N GLU A 379 -4.33 7.47 22.28
CA GLU A 379 -5.55 8.29 22.30
C GLU A 379 -5.83 8.93 20.93
N LEU A 380 -4.80 9.43 20.23
CA LEU A 380 -4.94 9.93 18.85
C LEU A 380 -5.49 8.85 17.92
N TRP A 381 -4.85 7.68 17.82
CA TRP A 381 -5.36 6.58 16.98
C TRP A 381 -6.77 6.14 17.39
N THR A 382 -7.11 6.15 18.68
CA THR A 382 -8.47 5.80 19.15
C THR A 382 -9.51 6.79 18.63
N ALA A 383 -9.21 8.08 18.66
CA ALA A 383 -10.11 9.13 18.18
C ALA A 383 -10.14 9.23 16.63
N GLU A 384 -9.00 9.01 15.97
CA GLU A 384 -8.92 8.90 14.51
C GLU A 384 -9.69 7.68 14.01
N TRP A 385 -9.62 6.54 14.71
CA TRP A 385 -10.41 5.33 14.42
C TRP A 385 -11.91 5.60 14.51
N ASP A 386 -12.38 6.24 15.58
CA ASP A 386 -13.78 6.65 15.71
C ASP A 386 -14.24 7.56 14.57
N ALA A 387 -13.45 8.59 14.24
CA ALA A 387 -13.74 9.48 13.14
C ALA A 387 -13.77 8.74 11.78
N ALA A 388 -12.79 7.87 11.52
CA ALA A 388 -12.62 7.15 10.26
C ALA A 388 -13.66 6.05 10.02
N THR A 389 -14.18 5.42 11.09
CA THR A 389 -15.07 4.24 11.00
C THR A 389 -16.52 4.52 11.37
N VAL A 390 -16.80 5.59 12.11
CA VAL A 390 -18.16 5.90 12.60
C VAL A 390 -18.59 7.29 12.16
N VAL A 391 -17.91 8.35 12.61
CA VAL A 391 -18.44 9.72 12.49
C VAL A 391 -18.47 10.22 11.04
N VAL A 392 -17.35 10.11 10.33
CA VAL A 392 -17.26 10.56 8.93
C VAL A 392 -18.05 9.62 8.01
N PRO A 393 -17.95 8.28 8.10
CA PRO A 393 -18.80 7.36 7.34
C PRO A 393 -20.30 7.62 7.51
N GLY A 394 -20.79 7.82 8.73
CA GLY A 394 -22.21 8.14 8.99
C GLY A 394 -22.65 9.50 8.43
N ALA A 395 -21.72 10.45 8.25
CA ALA A 395 -21.97 11.72 7.57
C ALA A 395 -21.93 11.62 6.04
N VAL A 396 -21.23 10.62 5.49
CA VAL A 396 -21.18 10.30 4.06
C VAL A 396 -22.43 9.51 3.64
N VAL A 397 -22.73 8.41 4.33
CA VAL A 397 -23.89 7.54 4.06
C VAL A 397 -24.97 7.81 5.12
N PRO A 398 -25.98 8.66 4.83
CA PRO A 398 -27.13 8.80 5.73
C PRO A 398 -27.88 7.48 5.81
N ASP A 399 -28.40 7.16 7.00
CA ASP A 399 -29.30 6.04 7.21
C ASP A 399 -28.75 4.72 6.65
N ALA A 400 -27.44 4.51 6.85
CA ALA A 400 -26.78 3.23 6.68
C ALA A 400 -27.40 2.20 7.65
N GLU A 401 -28.50 1.58 7.21
CA GLU A 401 -28.89 0.22 7.57
C GLU A 401 -27.63 -0.66 7.63
N PRO A 402 -27.59 -1.74 8.44
CA PRO A 402 -26.47 -2.68 8.50
C PRO A 402 -26.38 -3.53 7.22
N ALA A 403 -26.17 -2.86 6.09
CA ALA A 403 -25.92 -3.43 4.78
C ALA A 403 -24.68 -4.32 4.87
N PRO A 404 -24.76 -5.58 4.40
CA PRO A 404 -23.65 -6.50 4.50
C PRO A 404 -22.47 -5.96 3.70
N LEU A 405 -21.33 -5.82 4.38
CA LEU A 405 -20.07 -5.43 3.77
C LEU A 405 -19.67 -6.48 2.72
N LEU A 406 -19.29 -6.03 1.53
CA LEU A 406 -18.84 -6.86 0.42
C LEU A 406 -17.52 -7.59 0.70
N GLY A 407 -16.77 -7.17 1.72
CA GLY A 407 -15.49 -7.76 2.08
C GLY A 407 -15.13 -7.52 3.55
N SER A 408 -13.87 -7.77 3.89
CA SER A 408 -13.35 -7.41 5.21
C SER A 408 -13.08 -5.91 5.27
N PRO A 409 -13.77 -5.14 6.13
CA PRO A 409 -13.28 -3.82 6.48
C PRO A 409 -11.92 -3.94 7.17
N SER A 410 -11.14 -2.87 7.09
CA SER A 410 -9.86 -2.75 7.78
C SER A 410 -9.65 -1.32 8.23
N ILE A 411 -8.85 -1.15 9.28
CA ILE A 411 -8.25 0.13 9.62
C ILE A 411 -6.75 -0.05 9.72
N GLU A 412 -6.00 0.87 9.11
CA GLU A 412 -4.54 0.89 9.18
C GLU A 412 -4.10 2.05 10.08
N LEU A 413 -3.42 1.73 11.18
CA LEU A 413 -2.87 2.68 12.13
C LEU A 413 -1.41 2.95 11.79
N GLN A 414 -1.06 4.21 11.58
CA GLN A 414 0.21 4.66 11.02
C GLN A 414 0.86 5.74 11.88
N ILE A 415 2.19 5.73 11.87
CA ILE A 415 3.03 6.76 12.47
C ILE A 415 4.23 7.02 11.55
N LYS A 416 4.58 8.30 11.34
CA LYS A 416 5.69 8.70 10.47
C LYS A 416 6.30 10.03 10.89
N THR A 417 7.63 10.10 10.99
CA THR A 417 8.37 11.36 10.98
C THR A 417 8.42 11.91 9.55
N ASN A 418 8.19 13.21 9.38
CA ASN A 418 8.15 13.80 8.03
C ASN A 418 9.52 14.38 7.60
N ASP A 419 10.48 14.45 8.50
CA ASP A 419 11.91 14.68 8.21
C ASP A 419 12.63 13.33 8.11
N GLU A 420 13.16 13.02 6.93
CA GLU A 420 13.84 11.75 6.62
C GLU A 420 15.15 11.54 7.41
N GLY A 421 15.69 12.59 8.03
CA GLY A 421 16.86 12.51 8.91
C GLY A 421 16.56 12.32 10.40
N ARG A 422 15.35 12.66 10.86
CA ARG A 422 15.00 12.73 12.29
C ARG A 422 14.59 11.35 12.84
N SER A 423 15.10 10.97 14.01
CA SER A 423 14.74 9.70 14.66
C SER A 423 13.32 9.77 15.19
N LEU A 424 12.59 8.65 15.17
CA LEU A 424 11.28 8.57 15.83
C LEU A 424 11.37 8.91 17.33
N LEU A 425 12.49 8.55 17.98
CA LEU A 425 12.76 8.86 19.38
C LEU A 425 13.09 10.35 19.65
N ASP A 426 13.29 11.16 18.61
CA ASP A 426 13.49 12.61 18.75
C ASP A 426 12.16 13.37 18.76
N VAL A 427 11.04 12.67 18.54
CA VAL A 427 9.67 13.24 18.48
C VAL A 427 8.66 12.46 19.32
N VAL A 428 8.88 11.16 19.55
CA VAL A 428 8.05 10.31 20.42
C VAL A 428 8.83 9.87 21.66
N ASP A 429 8.19 9.98 22.82
CA ASP A 429 8.63 9.30 24.04
C ASP A 429 8.01 7.90 24.11
N LEU A 430 8.87 6.89 23.91
CA LEU A 430 8.56 5.47 24.03
C LEU A 430 9.18 4.85 25.31
N SER A 431 9.64 5.66 26.26
CA SER A 431 10.33 5.20 27.48
C SER A 431 9.45 4.34 28.41
N VAL A 432 8.13 4.38 28.25
CA VAL A 432 7.17 3.49 28.92
C VAL A 432 7.46 2.00 28.61
N PHE A 433 8.00 1.72 27.42
CA PHE A 433 8.44 0.38 27.00
C PHE A 433 9.90 0.05 27.40
N GLY A 434 10.52 0.87 28.23
CA GLY A 434 11.92 0.72 28.66
C GLY A 434 12.93 1.21 27.63
N LYS A 435 13.96 0.40 27.36
CA LYS A 435 15.05 0.73 26.42
C LYS A 435 14.89 -0.06 25.13
N SER A 436 15.22 0.56 24.01
CA SER A 436 15.28 -0.10 22.72
C SER A 436 16.68 -0.68 22.48
N ASP A 437 16.74 -1.98 22.14
CA ASP A 437 17.96 -2.64 21.63
C ASP A 437 18.19 -2.36 20.14
N GLY A 438 17.22 -1.74 19.46
CA GLY A 438 17.28 -1.35 18.05
C GLY A 438 17.20 0.17 17.85
N ARG A 439 17.35 0.62 16.60
CA ARG A 439 17.00 1.98 16.19
C ARG A 439 15.58 1.97 15.61
N PRO A 440 14.59 2.61 16.24
CA PRO A 440 13.23 2.66 15.71
C PRO A 440 13.20 3.26 14.31
N SER A 441 12.37 2.67 13.45
CA SER A 441 12.16 3.18 12.10
C SER A 441 11.48 4.56 12.16
N PRO A 442 11.82 5.52 11.27
CA PRO A 442 11.11 6.80 11.19
C PRO A 442 9.61 6.64 10.86
N GLN A 443 9.19 5.46 10.41
CA GLN A 443 7.79 5.16 10.10
C GLN A 443 7.39 3.74 10.52
N GLY A 444 6.12 3.54 10.84
CA GLY A 444 5.51 2.25 11.15
C GLY A 444 4.02 2.25 10.83
N ALA A 445 3.48 1.06 10.58
CA ALA A 445 2.06 0.87 10.29
C ALA A 445 1.60 -0.54 10.70
N VAL A 446 0.35 -0.65 11.14
CA VAL A 446 -0.31 -1.92 11.53
C VAL A 446 -1.75 -1.90 11.04
N THR A 447 -2.22 -3.01 10.45
CA THR A 447 -3.61 -3.16 10.01
C THR A 447 -4.42 -3.97 11.03
N VAL A 448 -5.60 -3.48 11.40
CA VAL A 448 -6.62 -4.27 12.11
C VAL A 448 -7.79 -4.56 11.14
N PHE A 449 -8.03 -5.84 10.87
CA PHE A 449 -9.17 -6.33 10.11
C PHE A 449 -10.40 -6.48 10.99
N ASP A 450 -11.59 -6.37 10.39
CA ASP A 450 -12.89 -6.41 11.08
C ASP A 450 -13.05 -5.41 12.26
N PRO A 451 -12.66 -4.12 12.10
CA PRO A 451 -12.64 -3.13 13.19
C PRO A 451 -14.01 -2.51 13.55
N ILE A 452 -15.10 -2.94 12.90
CA ILE A 452 -16.41 -2.26 12.96
C ILE A 452 -17.23 -2.75 14.15
N GLY A 453 -17.94 -1.83 14.81
CA GLY A 453 -18.79 -2.13 15.97
C GLY A 453 -18.05 -2.22 17.30
N LEU A 454 -16.75 -1.94 17.32
CA LEU A 454 -15.98 -1.80 18.54
C LEU A 454 -16.32 -0.47 19.25
N ASP A 455 -16.55 -0.54 20.55
CA ASP A 455 -16.67 0.64 21.42
C ASP A 455 -15.33 1.37 21.60
N ARG A 456 -15.34 2.47 22.36
CA ARG A 456 -14.14 3.28 22.62
C ARG A 456 -13.03 2.46 23.31
N ASP A 457 -13.37 1.68 24.32
CA ASP A 457 -12.38 0.97 25.15
C ASP A 457 -11.70 -0.15 24.36
N ASN A 458 -12.47 -0.89 23.55
CA ASN A 458 -11.92 -1.87 22.61
C ASN A 458 -11.03 -1.19 21.57
N ARG A 459 -11.45 -0.07 20.96
CA ARG A 459 -10.61 0.68 20.01
C ARG A 459 -9.30 1.13 20.65
N ARG A 460 -9.33 1.62 21.91
CA ARG A 460 -8.14 1.96 22.69
C ARG A 460 -7.24 0.74 22.91
N ALA A 461 -7.79 -0.40 23.30
CA ALA A 461 -7.03 -1.62 23.51
C ALA A 461 -6.35 -2.11 22.21
N TRP A 462 -7.05 -2.05 21.07
CA TRP A 462 -6.45 -2.41 19.77
C TRP A 462 -5.39 -1.40 19.30
N SER A 463 -5.56 -0.10 19.57
CA SER A 463 -4.53 0.93 19.32
C SER A 463 -3.28 0.74 20.18
N ALA A 464 -3.45 0.44 21.48
CA ALA A 464 -2.35 0.12 22.39
C ALA A 464 -1.60 -1.14 21.91
N LYS A 465 -2.32 -2.22 21.61
CA LYS A 465 -1.78 -3.46 21.04
C LYS A 465 -1.04 -3.24 19.72
N ALA A 466 -1.51 -2.34 18.86
CA ALA A 466 -0.79 -1.96 17.64
C ALA A 466 0.53 -1.25 17.95
N LEU A 467 0.53 -0.30 18.89
CA LEU A 467 1.76 0.40 19.31
C LEU A 467 2.78 -0.55 19.94
N THR A 468 2.37 -1.37 20.91
CA THR A 468 3.22 -2.40 21.54
C THR A 468 3.80 -3.34 20.48
N ARG A 469 3.00 -3.76 19.48
CA ARG A 469 3.49 -4.64 18.41
C ARG A 469 4.54 -3.98 17.51
N MET A 470 4.43 -2.68 17.26
CA MET A 470 5.42 -1.87 16.55
C MET A 470 6.67 -1.63 17.40
N ALA A 471 6.53 -1.30 18.68
CA ALA A 471 7.63 -1.11 19.62
C ALA A 471 8.53 -2.36 19.71
N ARG A 472 7.94 -3.56 19.81
CA ARG A 472 8.66 -4.85 19.71
C ARG A 472 9.42 -5.01 18.39
N GLY A 473 8.90 -4.48 17.29
CA GLY A 473 9.57 -4.47 15.98
C GLY A 473 10.68 -3.41 15.84
N TRP A 474 10.67 -2.38 16.69
CA TRP A 474 11.68 -1.32 16.73
C TRP A 474 12.84 -1.59 17.70
N GLY A 475 12.72 -2.61 18.55
CA GLY A 475 13.77 -3.04 19.50
C GLY A 475 13.36 -2.98 20.97
N PHE A 476 12.14 -2.60 21.31
CA PHE A 476 11.60 -2.69 22.67
C PHE A 476 11.06 -4.10 22.91
N LEU A 477 11.95 -5.07 23.12
CA LEU A 477 11.61 -6.50 23.10
C LEU A 477 10.60 -6.90 24.18
N ASP A 478 10.72 -6.33 25.37
CA ASP A 478 9.89 -6.63 26.55
C ASP A 478 8.61 -5.80 26.66
N ALA A 479 8.39 -4.82 25.75
CA ALA A 479 7.22 -3.95 25.73
C ALA A 479 5.91 -4.75 25.81
N ASP A 480 4.96 -4.37 26.67
CA ASP A 480 3.65 -5.03 26.78
C ASP A 480 2.45 -4.08 26.55
N GLU A 481 1.24 -4.62 26.55
CA GLU A 481 -0.01 -3.86 26.48
C GLU A 481 -0.35 -3.23 27.84
N SER A 482 0.13 -3.84 28.95
CA SER A 482 -0.03 -3.30 30.31
C SER A 482 0.72 -1.98 30.55
N ASP A 483 1.82 -1.76 29.84
CA ASP A 483 2.67 -0.56 30.01
C ASP A 483 1.87 0.71 29.67
N LEU A 484 0.96 0.61 28.69
CA LEU A 484 0.04 1.65 28.23
C LEU A 484 -1.28 1.72 29.05
N ALA A 485 -1.38 0.95 30.13
CA ALA A 485 -2.56 0.87 31.00
C ALA A 485 -2.36 1.56 32.37
N GLU A 486 -1.13 1.69 32.87
CA GLU A 486 -0.88 2.26 34.21
C GLU A 486 -0.95 3.80 34.28
N ALA A 487 -0.93 4.52 33.16
CA ALA A 487 -1.11 5.97 33.08
C ALA A 487 -2.55 6.48 33.36
N LEU A 488 -3.40 5.65 33.98
CA LEU A 488 -4.80 5.93 34.32
C LEU A 488 -5.01 6.29 35.81
N ARG A 489 -4.05 6.95 36.45
CA ARG A 489 -4.14 7.47 37.84
C ARG A 489 -3.56 8.86 37.99
#